data_AF-A0A8T1TQG3-F1
#
_entry.id   AF-A0A8T1TQG3-F1
#
_cell.length_a   1.000
_cell.length_b   1.000
_cell.length_c   1.000
_cell.angle_alpha   90.00
_cell.angle_beta   90.00
_cell.angle_gamma   90.00
#
_symmetry.space_group_name_H-M   'P 1'
#
loop_
_entity.id
_entity.type
_entity.pdbx_description
1 polymer ?
#
loop_
_entity_poly.entity_id
_entity_poly.type
_entity_poly.pdbx_seq_one_letter_code
_entity_poly.pdbx_strand_id
1 'polypeptide(L)' 'MMGPTPSLPERDVRRLVRTASTGDYTAPQLRPMLNQTPYVRASQCVLSNVDWLCYSKLNSTLPLSKADKEARKAW' A
#
# COMPACT_ATOMS: atom_id res chain seq x y z
N MET A 1 11.52 -5.98 24.12
CA MET A 1 11.33 -4.55 24.47
C MET A 1 11.01 -3.79 23.19
N MET A 2 9.73 -3.65 22.83
CA MET A 2 9.30 -2.71 21.79
C MET A 2 8.85 -1.45 22.52
N GLY A 3 9.66 -0.39 22.45
CA GLY A 3 9.30 0.92 23.00
C GLY A 3 8.14 1.56 22.21
N PRO A 4 7.60 2.70 22.68
CA PRO A 4 6.47 3.35 22.00
C PRO A 4 6.85 3.66 20.56
N THR A 5 6.17 3.02 19.60
CA THR A 5 6.29 3.39 18.18
C THR A 5 5.94 4.87 18.06
N PRO A 6 6.76 5.70 17.36
CA PRO A 6 6.40 7.08 17.10
C PRO A 6 5.03 7.08 16.42
N SER A 7 4.01 7.53 17.14
CA SER A 7 2.64 7.50 16.67
C SER A 7 2.51 8.62 15.65
N LEU A 8 2.62 8.28 14.37
CA LEU A 8 2.02 9.13 13.34
C LEU A 8 0.57 9.41 13.76
N PRO A 9 0.09 10.65 13.63
CA PRO A 9 -1.30 10.93 13.96
C PRO A 9 -2.19 10.04 13.10
N GLU A 10 -3.33 9.63 13.62
CA GLU A 10 -4.18 8.64 12.94
C GLU A 10 -4.64 9.09 11.54
N ARG A 11 -4.75 10.40 11.33
CA ARG A 11 -4.97 10.99 10.01
C ARG A 11 -3.85 10.66 9.02
N ASP A 12 -2.61 10.73 9.46
CA ASP A 12 -1.42 10.45 8.65
C ASP A 12 -1.26 8.97 8.37
N VAL A 13 -1.56 8.12 9.35
CA VAL A 13 -1.64 6.66 9.15
C VAL A 13 -2.67 6.32 8.08
N ARG A 14 -3.89 6.85 8.20
CA ARG A 14 -4.95 6.60 7.21
C ARG A 14 -4.58 7.11 5.82
N ARG A 15 -3.92 8.26 5.74
CA ARG A 15 -3.45 8.82 4.46
C ARG A 15 -2.36 7.95 3.85
N LEU A 16 -1.37 7.53 4.64
CA LEU A 16 -0.30 6.62 4.22
C LEU A 16 -0.83 5.29 3.69
N VAL A 17 -1.71 4.64 4.45
CA VAL A 17 -2.30 3.34 4.08
C VAL A 17 -3.12 3.44 2.80
N ARG A 18 -3.93 4.50 2.64
CA ARG A 18 -4.70 4.73 1.41
C ARG A 18 -3.80 4.92 0.20
N THR A 19 -2.76 5.75 0.31
CA THR A 19 -1.86 5.98 -0.83
C THR A 19 -1.02 4.75 -1.15
N ALA A 20 -0.60 3.98 -0.14
CA ALA A 20 0.13 2.73 -0.34
C ALA A 20 -0.73 1.64 -0.98
N SER A 21 -2.05 1.62 -0.71
CA SER A 21 -2.97 0.59 -1.22
C SER A 21 -3.14 0.57 -2.73
N THR A 22 -2.77 1.65 -3.44
CA THR A 22 -2.81 1.64 -4.92
C THR A 22 -1.76 0.70 -5.50
N GLY A 23 -0.63 0.56 -4.79
CA GLY A 23 0.53 -0.23 -5.20
C GLY A 23 1.47 0.50 -6.17
N ASP A 24 1.22 1.78 -6.46
CA ASP A 24 1.99 2.55 -7.45
C ASP A 24 3.29 3.15 -6.88
N TYR A 25 3.43 3.15 -5.55
CA TYR A 25 4.47 3.88 -4.85
C TYR A 25 5.17 3.01 -3.80
N THR A 26 6.49 3.13 -3.74
CA THR A 26 7.31 2.53 -2.69
C THR A 26 7.32 3.41 -1.43
N ALA A 27 7.62 2.83 -0.26
CA ALA A 27 7.69 3.58 1.00
C ALA A 27 8.57 4.85 0.97
N PRO A 28 9.73 4.88 0.29
CA PRO A 28 10.52 6.11 0.13
C PRO A 28 9.83 7.19 -0.71
N GLN A 29 9.05 6.81 -1.72
CA GLN A 29 8.31 7.74 -2.59
C GLN A 29 7.08 8.33 -1.90
N LEU A 30 6.46 7.58 -0.97
CA LEU A 30 5.32 8.06 -0.20
C LEU A 30 5.69 9.21 0.75
N ARG A 31 6.95 9.29 1.21
CA ARG A 31 7.41 10.34 2.13
C ARG A 31 7.29 11.76 1.57
N PRO A 32 7.91 12.10 0.42
CA PRO A 32 7.76 13.43 -0.16
C PRO A 32 6.32 13.71 -0.61
N MET A 33 5.58 12.70 -1.09
CA MET A 33 4.18 12.89 -1.51
C MET A 33 3.25 13.30 -0.37
N LEU A 34 3.53 12.82 0.84
CA LEU A 34 2.65 13.06 1.99
C LEU A 34 3.08 14.26 2.83
N ASN A 35 4.20 14.92 2.50
CA ASN A 35 4.81 16.00 3.31
C ASN A 35 4.92 15.61 4.81
N GLN A 36 5.15 14.33 5.08
CA GLN A 36 5.21 13.80 6.46
C GLN A 36 6.66 13.81 6.96
N THR A 37 6.86 14.47 8.10
CA THR A 37 8.10 14.43 8.88
C THR A 37 7.82 13.53 10.09
N PRO A 38 8.05 12.20 10.03
CA PRO A 38 9.40 11.64 10.20
C PRO A 38 9.73 10.36 9.38
N TYR A 39 11.00 9.96 9.45
CA TYR A 39 11.71 8.73 9.05
C TYR A 39 10.95 7.61 8.30
N VAL A 40 11.55 7.15 7.18
CA VAL A 40 11.17 5.94 6.40
C VAL A 40 10.71 4.78 7.27
N ARG A 41 11.40 4.58 8.41
CA ARG A 41 11.12 3.52 9.37
C ARG A 41 9.72 3.58 9.98
N ALA A 42 9.20 4.76 10.28
CA ALA A 42 7.85 4.91 10.81
C ALA A 42 6.80 4.48 9.79
N SER A 43 6.96 4.91 8.52
CA SER A 43 6.11 4.46 7.43
C SER A 43 6.19 2.95 7.21
N GLN A 44 7.40 2.39 7.21
CA GLN A 44 7.60 0.94 7.06
C GLN A 44 6.96 0.15 8.21
N CYS A 45 7.13 0.57 9.47
CA CYS A 45 6.49 -0.07 10.62
C CYS A 45 4.96 -0.03 10.55
N VAL A 46 4.39 1.11 10.12
CA VAL A 46 2.94 1.23 9.94
C VAL A 46 2.47 0.29 8.83
N LEU A 47 3.16 0.28 7.68
CA LEU A 47 2.80 -0.56 6.55
C LEU A 47 3.00 -2.07 6.85
N SER A 48 4.00 -2.44 7.64
CA SER A 48 4.23 -3.83 8.04
C SER A 48 3.17 -4.38 8.98
N ASN A 49 2.47 -3.51 9.71
CA ASN A 49 1.35 -3.89 10.57
C ASN A 49 0.01 -4.01 9.80
N VAL A 50 0.02 -3.77 8.49
CA VAL A 50 -1.18 -3.86 7.66
C VAL A 50 -1.10 -5.14 6.82
N ASP A 51 -1.68 -6.22 7.36
CA ASP A 51 -1.57 -7.58 6.82
C ASP A 51 -1.92 -7.70 5.33
N TRP A 52 -2.88 -6.90 4.87
CA TRP A 52 -3.36 -6.93 3.48
C TRP A 52 -2.51 -6.09 2.50
N LEU A 53 -1.59 -5.26 2.99
CA LEU A 53 -0.67 -4.47 2.14
C LEU A 53 0.59 -5.26 1.74
N CYS A 54 0.87 -6.39 2.39
CA CYS A 54 1.98 -7.28 2.04
C CYS A 54 1.74 -8.06 0.73
N TYR A 55 0.54 -7.98 0.16
CA TYR A 55 0.23 -8.61 -1.12
C TYR A 55 0.87 -7.84 -2.28
N SER A 56 1.91 -8.41 -2.87
CA SER A 56 2.37 -7.97 -4.19
C SER A 56 1.30 -8.31 -5.22
N LYS A 57 0.84 -7.30 -5.99
CA LYS A 57 0.03 -7.58 -7.18
C LYS A 57 0.88 -8.44 -8.12
N LEU A 58 0.43 -9.67 -8.34
CA LEU A 58 1.05 -10.58 -9.29
C LEU A 58 0.81 -10.01 -10.70
N ASN A 59 1.82 -9.31 -11.22
CA ASN A 59 1.83 -8.73 -12.57
C ASN A 59 1.97 -9.80 -13.67
N SER A 60 1.57 -11.05 -13.41
CA SER A 60 1.65 -12.15 -14.39
C SER A 60 0.32 -12.42 -15.09
N THR A 61 -0.70 -11.60 -14.87
CA THR A 61 -1.97 -11.79 -15.59
C THR A 61 -1.81 -11.17 -16.97
N LEU A 62 -1.77 -11.99 -18.01
CA LEU A 62 -1.93 -11.51 -19.38
C LEU A 62 -3.17 -10.60 -19.43
N PRO A 63 -3.12 -9.46 -20.13
CA PRO A 63 -4.28 -8.58 -20.22
C PRO A 63 -5.45 -9.38 -20.80
N LEU A 64 -6.48 -9.60 -19.98
CA LEU A 64 -7.68 -10.33 -20.41
C LEU A 64 -8.25 -9.65 -21.64
N SER A 65 -8.35 -10.42 -22.73
CA SER A 65 -8.99 -9.95 -23.94
C SER A 65 -10.47 -9.67 -23.67
N LYS A 66 -11.12 -8.95 -24.60
CA LYS A 66 -12.56 -8.73 -24.52
C LYS A 66 -13.32 -10.06 -24.46
N ALA A 67 -12.87 -11.06 -25.23
CA ALA A 67 -13.45 -12.40 -25.26
C ALA A 67 -13.35 -13.10 -23.89
N ASP A 68 -12.19 -13.02 -23.23
CA ASP A 68 -11.99 -13.64 -21.91
C ASP A 68 -12.90 -13.02 -20.84
N LYS A 69 -13.12 -11.70 -20.92
CA LYS A 69 -14.02 -10.97 -20.01
C LYS A 69 -15.49 -11.33 -20.25
N GLU A 70 -15.89 -11.53 -21.50
CA GLU A 70 -17.26 -11.95 -21.86
C GLU A 70 -17.51 -13.40 -21.45
N ALA A 71 -16.57 -14.31 -21.71
CA ALA A 71 -16.66 -15.71 -21.30
C ALA A 71 -16.81 -15.85 -19.78
N ARG A 72 -16.11 -15.04 -18.98
CA ARG A 72 -16.22 -15.05 -17.52
C ARG A 72 -17.55 -14.53 -16.99
N LYS A 73 -18.24 -13.65 -17.71
CA LYS A 73 -19.57 -13.14 -17.32
C LYS A 73 -20.71 -14.12 -17.62
N ALA A 74 -20.46 -15.10 -18.48
CA ALA A 74 -21.43 -16.11 -18.88
C ALA A 74 -21.45 -17.35 -17.95
N TRP A 75 -20.50 -17.43 -17.01
CA TRP A 75 -20.44 -18.40 -15.91
C TRP A 75 -21.13 -17.84 -14.67
#